data_AF-A1CVW2-F1
#
_entry.id   AF-A1CVW2-F1
#
_cell.length_a   1.000
_cell.length_b   1.000
_cell.length_c   1.000
_cell.angle_alpha   90.00
_cell.angle_beta   90.00
_cell.angle_gamma   90.00
#
_symmetry.space_group_name_H-M   'P 1'
#
loop_
_entity.id
_entity.type
_entity.pdbx_description
1 polymer ?
#
loop_
_entity_poly.entity_id
_entity_poly.type
_entity_poly.pdbx_seq_one_letter_code
_entity_poly.pdbx_strand_id
1 'polypeptide(L)'
;MVSNPLSKASPSNEELQQFYVGKDIGDPKPAVTTKKLGVGFRAHVKTHKTPQIARLQVGTESSEANFVVSTVPELETLLPLLLELQAQNRRVNVLYGIPLLV
;
A
#
# COMPACT_ATOMS: atom_id res chain seq x y z
N MET A 1 -10.05 15.26 44.74
CA MET A 1 -8.95 14.57 44.03
C MET A 1 -9.52 14.07 42.72
N VAL A 2 -9.38 14.83 41.63
CA VAL A 2 -9.90 14.47 40.30
C VAL A 2 -8.72 13.99 39.47
N SER A 3 -8.73 12.71 39.11
CA SER A 3 -7.69 12.05 38.33
C SER A 3 -7.70 12.54 36.88
N ASN A 4 -6.51 12.84 36.38
CA ASN A 4 -6.22 13.34 35.04
C ASN A 4 -6.62 12.30 33.95
N PRO A 5 -7.52 12.59 33.00
CA PRO A 5 -8.02 11.61 32.02
C PRO A 5 -7.09 11.37 30.80
N LEU A 6 -5.86 11.87 30.81
CA LEU A 6 -4.97 11.89 29.64
C LEU A 6 -3.79 10.90 29.70
N SER A 7 -4.00 9.71 30.29
CA SER A 7 -3.05 8.60 30.15
C SER A 7 -3.74 7.33 29.66
N LYS A 8 -4.37 7.37 28.48
CA LYS A 8 -4.64 6.12 27.77
C LYS A 8 -3.34 5.71 27.08
N ALA A 9 -2.71 4.67 27.62
CA ALA A 9 -1.64 3.96 26.92
C ALA A 9 -2.12 3.61 25.51
N SER A 10 -1.23 3.75 24.53
CA SER A 10 -1.53 3.36 23.15
C SER A 10 -2.01 1.91 23.14
N PRO A 11 -3.18 1.60 22.55
CA PRO A 11 -3.73 0.26 22.55
C PRO A 11 -2.76 -0.72 21.89
N SER A 12 -2.74 -1.95 22.38
CA SER A 12 -1.86 -2.98 21.82
C SER A 12 -2.32 -3.36 20.41
N ASN A 13 -1.41 -3.93 19.59
CA ASN A 13 -1.75 -4.37 18.25
C ASN A 13 -2.90 -5.41 18.24
N GLU A 14 -3.03 -6.20 19.31
CA GLU A 14 -4.10 -7.20 19.47
C GLU A 14 -5.46 -6.53 19.70
N GLU A 15 -5.52 -5.47 20.52
CA GLU A 15 -6.74 -4.69 20.74
C GLU A 15 -7.19 -4.01 19.45
N LEU A 16 -6.24 -3.47 18.67
CA LEU A 16 -6.55 -2.86 17.37
C LEU A 16 -7.12 -3.87 16.36
N GLN A 17 -6.60 -5.11 16.34
CA GLN A 17 -7.11 -6.15 15.44
C GLN A 17 -8.57 -6.50 15.72
N GLN A 18 -8.96 -6.56 17.00
CA GLN A 18 -10.35 -6.87 17.40
C GLN A 18 -11.38 -5.83 16.91
N PHE A 19 -11.00 -4.56 16.78
CA PHE A 19 -11.93 -3.50 16.35
C PHE A 19 -12.06 -3.36 14.83
N TYR A 20 -11.03 -3.74 14.06
CA TYR A 20 -10.93 -3.42 12.63
C TYR A 20 -10.93 -4.64 11.70
N VAL A 21 -10.66 -5.85 12.19
CA VAL A 21 -10.59 -7.06 11.36
C VAL A 21 -11.93 -7.81 11.41
N GLY A 22 -12.53 -8.07 10.24
CA GLY A 22 -13.73 -8.92 10.12
C GLY A 22 -15.07 -8.22 9.94
N LYS A 23 -15.10 -6.90 9.67
CA LYS A 23 -16.35 -6.23 9.25
C LYS A 23 -16.64 -6.50 7.77
N ASP A 24 -17.83 -7.01 7.50
CA ASP A 24 -18.33 -7.27 6.14
C ASP A 24 -18.62 -5.94 5.44
N ILE A 25 -17.94 -5.68 4.33
CA ILE A 25 -18.17 -4.52 3.47
C ILE A 25 -18.99 -5.03 2.29
N GLY A 26 -20.30 -4.85 2.39
CA GLY A 26 -21.25 -5.33 1.38
C GLY A 26 -20.97 -4.85 -0.05
N ASP A 27 -21.40 -5.69 -0.99
CA ASP A 27 -21.48 -5.59 -2.45
C ASP A 27 -20.41 -4.77 -3.21
N PRO A 28 -19.61 -5.40 -4.09
CA PRO A 28 -18.67 -4.68 -4.94
C PRO A 28 -19.43 -3.81 -5.97
N LYS A 29 -19.26 -2.49 -5.86
CA LYS A 29 -19.71 -1.54 -6.88
C LYS A 29 -19.04 -1.86 -8.23
N PRO A 30 -19.72 -1.68 -9.39
CA PRO A 30 -19.13 -1.93 -10.69
C PRO A 30 -17.98 -0.95 -10.96
N ALA A 31 -16.74 -1.42 -10.76
CA ALA A 31 -15.54 -0.69 -11.10
C ALA A 31 -15.08 -1.10 -12.51
N VAL A 32 -14.89 -0.13 -13.40
CA VAL A 32 -14.19 -0.34 -14.67
C VAL A 32 -12.72 -0.59 -14.34
N THR A 33 -12.23 -1.78 -14.65
CA THR A 33 -10.85 -2.16 -14.36
C THR A 33 -9.91 -1.71 -15.48
N THR A 34 -8.67 -1.40 -15.15
CA THR A 34 -7.62 -1.05 -16.13
C THR A 34 -7.44 -2.14 -17.19
N LYS A 35 -7.61 -3.40 -16.81
CA LYS A 35 -7.63 -4.56 -17.73
C LYS A 35 -8.68 -4.42 -18.83
N LYS A 36 -9.89 -3.95 -18.52
CA LYS A 36 -10.97 -3.74 -19.52
C LYS A 36 -10.67 -2.59 -20.48
N LEU A 37 -9.86 -1.63 -20.06
CA LEU A 37 -9.46 -0.46 -20.87
C LEU A 37 -8.15 -0.69 -21.64
N GLY A 38 -7.46 -1.83 -21.44
CA GLY A 38 -6.18 -2.11 -22.09
C GLY A 38 -5.03 -1.21 -21.64
N VAL A 39 -5.15 -0.56 -20.48
CA VAL A 39 -4.11 0.35 -19.96
C VAL A 39 -3.34 -0.28 -18.79
N GLY A 40 -2.08 0.12 -18.62
CA GLY A 40 -1.27 -0.28 -17.48
C GLY A 40 -1.74 0.36 -16.18
N PHE A 41 -1.55 -0.33 -15.06
CA PHE A 41 -1.79 0.20 -13.71
C PHE A 41 -0.46 0.39 -12.98
N ARG A 42 -0.32 1.50 -12.25
CA ARG A 42 0.83 1.80 -11.40
C ARG A 42 0.37 2.30 -10.03
N ALA A 43 0.76 1.60 -8.98
CA ALA A 43 0.42 1.94 -7.60
C ALA A 43 1.19 3.18 -7.14
N HIS A 44 0.49 4.28 -6.84
CA HIS A 44 1.14 5.50 -6.36
C HIS A 44 1.26 5.46 -4.83
N VAL A 45 2.50 5.43 -4.31
CA VAL A 45 2.76 5.12 -2.89
C VAL A 45 2.64 6.34 -1.98
N LYS A 46 2.89 7.55 -2.49
CA LYS A 46 2.79 8.84 -1.76
C LYS A 46 1.57 8.99 -0.83
N THR A 47 0.39 8.51 -1.25
CA THR A 47 -0.85 8.74 -0.50
C THR A 47 -0.93 7.90 0.77
N HIS A 48 -0.39 6.68 0.76
CA HIS A 48 -0.54 5.72 1.86
C HIS A 48 0.77 5.40 2.58
N LYS A 49 1.94 5.54 1.91
CA LYS A 49 3.29 5.36 2.47
C LYS A 49 3.50 4.05 3.24
N THR A 50 2.73 3.01 2.92
CA THR A 50 2.75 1.71 3.59
C THR A 50 2.86 0.56 2.57
N PRO A 51 3.83 -0.36 2.70
CA PRO A 51 3.98 -1.50 1.79
C PRO A 51 2.75 -2.41 1.68
N GLN A 52 1.93 -2.49 2.73
CA GLN A 52 0.75 -3.36 2.78
C GLN A 52 -0.32 -2.93 1.77
N ILE A 53 -0.61 -1.63 1.71
CA ILE A 53 -1.55 -1.07 0.72
C ILE A 53 -0.94 -1.11 -0.69
N ALA A 54 0.37 -0.86 -0.82
CA ALA A 54 1.05 -0.97 -2.10
C ALA A 54 0.92 -2.40 -2.68
N ARG A 55 1.09 -3.43 -1.84
CA ARG A 55 0.85 -4.83 -2.21
C ARG A 55 -0.59 -5.06 -2.65
N LEU A 56 -1.57 -4.55 -1.90
CA LEU A 56 -2.98 -4.71 -2.24
C LEU A 56 -3.29 -4.08 -3.60
N GLN A 57 -2.72 -2.91 -3.90
CA GLN A 57 -2.93 -2.20 -5.17
C GLN A 57 -2.35 -2.95 -6.38
N VAL A 58 -1.18 -3.57 -6.26
CA VAL A 58 -0.60 -4.35 -7.37
C VAL A 58 -1.20 -5.76 -7.49
N GLY A 59 -2.00 -6.18 -6.51
CA GLY A 59 -2.69 -7.46 -6.47
C GLY A 59 -1.76 -8.68 -6.47
N THR A 60 -2.36 -9.86 -6.46
CA THR A 60 -1.67 -11.17 -6.53
C THR A 60 -1.65 -11.76 -7.93
N GLU A 61 -2.68 -11.48 -8.74
CA GLU A 61 -2.91 -12.12 -10.04
C GLU A 61 -2.11 -11.52 -11.21
N SER A 62 -1.38 -10.42 -10.99
CA SER A 62 -0.67 -9.69 -12.04
C SER A 62 0.81 -10.05 -12.06
N SER A 63 1.34 -10.47 -13.22
CA SER A 63 2.79 -10.64 -13.41
C SER A 63 3.56 -9.32 -13.29
N GLU A 64 2.89 -8.19 -13.55
CA GLU A 64 3.48 -6.86 -13.48
C GLU A 64 3.21 -6.22 -12.11
N ALA A 65 4.23 -5.58 -11.55
CA ALA A 65 4.19 -4.84 -10.29
C ALA A 65 4.82 -3.46 -10.48
N ASN A 66 3.99 -2.48 -10.85
CA ASN A 66 4.44 -1.13 -11.16
C ASN A 66 4.13 -0.16 -10.01
N PHE A 67 5.10 0.66 -9.61
CA PHE A 67 4.97 1.63 -8.52
C PHE A 67 5.39 3.06 -8.93
N VAL A 68 4.74 4.10 -8.38
CA VAL A 68 5.25 5.48 -8.39
C VAL A 68 5.63 5.85 -6.96
N VAL A 69 6.85 6.35 -6.78
CA VAL A 69 7.34 6.95 -5.52
C VAL A 69 7.63 8.43 -5.73
N SER A 70 7.49 9.23 -4.69
CA SER A 70 7.75 10.67 -4.74
C SER A 70 9.03 11.07 -4.02
N THR A 71 9.62 10.20 -3.19
CA THR A 71 10.88 10.47 -2.50
C THR A 71 11.74 9.20 -2.42
N VAL A 72 13.05 9.35 -2.16
CA VAL A 72 13.95 8.21 -1.92
C VAL A 72 13.57 7.42 -0.65
N PRO A 73 13.22 8.05 0.49
CA PRO A 73 12.76 7.30 1.67
C PRO A 73 11.49 6.45 1.44
N GLU A 74 10.58 6.90 0.56
CA GLU A 74 9.43 6.08 0.17
C GLU A 74 9.86 4.81 -0.58
N LEU A 75 10.89 4.92 -1.43
CA LEU A 75 11.47 3.76 -2.12
C LEU A 75 12.15 2.80 -1.15
N GLU A 76 12.95 3.30 -0.22
CA GLU A 76 13.62 2.48 0.80
C GLU A 76 12.61 1.70 1.65
N THR A 77 11.51 2.34 2.02
CA THR A 77 10.42 1.70 2.77
C THR A 77 9.76 0.57 1.97
N LEU A 78 9.69 0.71 0.64
CA LEU A 78 9.14 -0.32 -0.26
C LEU A 78 10.12 -1.43 -0.58
N LEU A 79 11.43 -1.22 -0.42
CA LEU A 79 12.47 -2.13 -0.88
C LEU A 79 12.22 -3.60 -0.47
N PRO A 80 11.83 -3.92 0.80
CA PRO A 80 11.55 -5.30 1.18
C PRO A 80 10.42 -5.93 0.35
N LEU A 81 9.35 -5.17 0.06
CA LEU A 81 8.25 -5.62 -0.78
C LEU A 81 8.72 -5.84 -2.23
N LEU A 82 9.51 -4.92 -2.78
CA LEU A 82 10.00 -5.03 -4.16
C LEU A 82 10.84 -6.30 -4.36
N LEU A 83 11.73 -6.60 -3.41
CA LEU A 83 12.55 -7.81 -3.43
C LEU A 83 11.70 -9.08 -3.33
N GLU A 84 10.67 -9.08 -2.49
CA GLU A 84 9.75 -10.21 -2.38
C GLU A 84 8.97 -10.46 -3.67
N LEU A 85 8.45 -9.40 -4.30
CA LEU A 85 7.73 -9.51 -5.58
C LEU A 85 8.66 -9.98 -6.70
N GLN A 86 9.91 -9.53 -6.70
CA GLN A 86 10.92 -10.00 -7.64
C GLN A 86 11.25 -11.49 -7.42
N ALA A 87 11.37 -11.94 -6.17
CA ALA A 87 11.56 -13.36 -5.84
C ALA A 87 10.38 -14.25 -6.28
N GLN A 88 9.18 -13.68 -6.39
CA GLN A 88 7.99 -14.31 -6.97
C GLN A 88 7.96 -14.28 -8.51
N ASN A 89 9.07 -13.93 -9.17
CA ASN A 89 9.19 -13.74 -10.63
C ASN A 89 8.23 -12.68 -11.21
N ARG A 90 7.83 -11.69 -10.41
CA ARG A 90 7.05 -10.56 -10.91
C ARG A 90 7.97 -9.51 -11.53
N ARG A 91 7.50 -8.87 -12.60
CA ARG A 91 8.18 -7.74 -13.23
C ARG A 91 7.95 -6.48 -12.40
N VAL A 92 8.96 -6.14 -11.60
CA VAL A 92 8.93 -4.96 -10.75
C VAL A 92 9.45 -3.75 -11.51
N ASN A 93 8.67 -2.67 -11.52
CA ASN A 93 9.10 -1.40 -12.10
C ASN A 93 8.73 -0.24 -11.18
N VAL A 94 9.68 0.63 -10.86
CA VAL A 94 9.45 1.81 -10.02
C VAL A 94 9.78 3.08 -10.78
N LEU A 95 8.85 4.02 -10.79
CA LEU A 95 9.01 5.35 -11.36
C LEU A 95 9.18 6.37 -10.23
N TYR A 96 10.26 7.16 -10.28
CA TYR A 96 10.39 8.35 -9.45
C TYR A 96 9.55 9.48 -10.06
N GLY A 97 8.46 9.83 -9.39
CA GLY A 97 7.42 10.71 -9.92
C GLY A 97 7.66 12.21 -9.73
N ILE A 98 8.80 12.61 -9.15
CA ILE A 98 9.20 14.02 -9.01
C ILE A 98 10.35 14.31 -9.98
N PRO A 99 10.36 15.47 -10.68
CA PRO A 99 11.49 15.85 -11.53
C PRO A 99 12.80 15.86 -10.74
N LEU A 100 13.84 15.26 -11.32
CA LEU A 100 15.20 15.47 -10.84
C LEU A 100 15.64 16.84 -11.33
N LEU A 101 15.98 17.73 -10.41
CA LEU A 101 16.64 18.98 -10.75
C LEU A 101 18.04 18.61 -11.24
N VAL A 102 18.28 18.77 -12.54
CA VAL A 102 19.58 18.61 -13.19
C VAL A 102 20.20 19.98 -13.49
#